data_AF-A0A9Q3JSM7-F1
#
_entry.id   AF-A0A9Q3JSM7-F1
#
_cell.length_a   1.000
_cell.length_b   1.000
_cell.length_c   1.000
_cell.angle_alpha   90.00
_cell.angle_beta   90.00
_cell.angle_gamma   90.00
#
_symmetry.space_group_name_H-M   'P 1'
#
loop_
_entity.id
_entity.type
_entity.pdbx_description
1 polymer ?
#
loop_
_entity_poly.entity_id
_entity_poly.type
_entity_poly.pdbx_seq_one_letter_code
_entity_poly.pdbx_strand_id
1 'polypeptide(L)'
;MRHDLIDVLYTYKNAFDSHNEPLGAIKGNEVDITLTIDRPYPPVLRSPAYPASPRAREGFVKHIQEVIQLGVLRKVGHNEEVEVKTPVITSWHNDKSRMV
;
A
#
# COMPACT_ATOMS: atom_id res chain seq x y z
N MET A 1 7.54 15.68 36.12
CA MET A 1 6.51 14.87 35.45
C MET A 1 6.14 15.37 34.04
N ARG A 2 5.61 16.58 33.84
CA ARG A 2 5.21 17.04 32.49
C ARG A 2 6.39 17.33 31.55
N HIS A 3 7.52 17.81 32.09
CA HIS A 3 8.75 18.05 31.34
C HIS A 3 9.42 16.73 30.94
N ASP A 4 9.58 15.81 31.90
CA ASP A 4 10.19 14.50 31.68
C ASP A 4 9.52 13.70 30.55
N LEU A 5 8.19 13.78 30.43
CA LEU A 5 7.47 13.12 29.34
C LEU A 5 7.79 13.76 27.97
N ILE A 6 7.84 15.09 27.90
CA ILE A 6 8.15 15.80 26.65
C ILE A 6 9.57 15.47 26.21
N ASP A 7 10.52 15.42 27.14
CA ASP A 7 11.91 15.07 26.86
C ASP A 7 12.04 13.65 26.29
N VAL A 8 11.30 12.68 26.87
CA VAL A 8 11.23 11.31 26.35
C VAL A 8 10.62 11.28 24.94
N LEU A 9 9.47 11.93 24.74
CA LEU A 9 8.82 11.96 23.42
C LEU A 9 9.69 12.62 22.35
N TYR A 10 10.42 13.67 22.71
CA TYR A 10 11.34 14.35 21.80
C TYR A 10 12.57 13.49 21.48
N THR A 11 13.12 12.82 22.49
CA THR A 11 14.27 11.90 22.34
C THR A 11 13.94 10.74 21.41
N TYR A 12 12.75 10.15 21.56
CA TYR A 12 12.30 9.01 20.76
C TYR A 12 11.36 9.40 19.62
N LYS A 13 11.39 10.64 19.14
CA LYS A 13 10.44 11.13 18.11
C LYS A 13 10.38 10.26 16.85
N ASN A 14 11.52 9.65 16.47
CA ASN A 14 11.62 8.76 15.30
C ASN A 14 11.09 7.34 15.55
N ALA A 15 10.77 6.99 16.80
CA ALA A 15 10.11 5.73 17.13
C ALA A 15 8.58 5.80 16.98
N PHE A 16 8.04 7.00 16.78
CA PHE A 16 6.63 7.21 16.52
C PHE A 16 6.36 7.27 15.03
N ASP A 17 5.23 6.68 14.63
CA ASP A 17 4.75 6.82 13.26
C ASP A 17 4.50 8.30 12.94
N SER A 18 5.08 8.76 11.85
CA SER A 18 4.87 10.10 11.34
C SER A 18 4.44 9.98 9.87
N HIS A 19 3.43 10.75 9.49
CA HIS A 19 2.90 10.74 8.12
C HIS A 19 3.88 11.22 7.04
N ASN A 20 5.11 11.59 7.43
CA ASN A 20 6.12 12.18 6.57
C ASN A 20 7.30 11.24 6.27
N GLU A 21 7.42 10.12 6.98
CA GLU A 21 8.50 9.17 6.77
C GLU A 21 8.02 8.00 5.90
N PRO A 22 8.72 7.69 4.79
CA PRO A 22 8.32 6.59 3.93
C PRO A 22 8.52 5.26 4.65
N LEU A 23 7.45 4.47 4.75
CA LEU A 23 7.50 3.12 5.32
C LEU A 23 8.47 2.20 4.56
N GLY A 24 8.68 2.47 3.27
CA GLY A 24 9.65 1.74 2.43
C GLY A 24 11.13 2.05 2.71
N ALA A 25 11.48 2.84 3.74
CA ALA A 25 12.87 3.21 4.03
C ALA A 25 13.73 2.07 4.62
N ILE A 26 13.11 0.99 5.11
CA ILE A 26 13.81 -0.14 5.70
C ILE A 26 14.37 -1.03 4.58
N LYS A 27 15.69 -0.95 4.36
CA LYS A 27 16.43 -1.78 3.39
C LYS A 27 16.89 -3.10 4.03
N GLY A 28 17.04 -4.16 3.24
CA GLY A 28 17.60 -5.44 3.70
C GLY A 28 16.57 -6.44 4.26
N ASN A 29 15.27 -6.14 4.15
CA ASN A 29 14.18 -7.05 4.51
C ASN A 29 13.35 -7.45 3.28
N GLU A 30 13.97 -7.47 2.10
CA GLU A 30 13.33 -7.90 0.87
C GLU A 30 12.98 -9.39 0.97
N VAL A 31 11.74 -9.73 0.61
CA VAL A 31 11.24 -11.12 0.63
C VAL A 31 11.24 -11.67 -0.78
N ASP A 32 11.93 -12.78 -0.98
CA ASP A 32 11.79 -13.58 -2.20
C ASP A 32 10.60 -14.52 -2.05
N ILE A 33 9.59 -14.36 -2.91
CA ILE A 33 8.37 -15.16 -2.90
C ILE A 33 8.40 -16.07 -4.12
N THR A 34 8.68 -17.35 -3.90
CA THR A 34 8.63 -18.38 -4.95
C THR A 34 7.22 -18.96 -5.05
N LEU A 35 6.65 -18.97 -6.26
CA LEU A 35 5.38 -19.63 -6.53
C LEU A 35 5.57 -21.15 -6.55
N THR A 36 4.58 -21.87 -6.04
CA THR A 36 4.56 -23.35 -6.05
C THR A 36 4.05 -23.94 -7.36
N ILE A 37 3.68 -23.10 -8.33
CA ILE A 37 3.10 -23.48 -9.61
C ILE A 37 3.83 -22.79 -10.75
N ASP A 38 3.92 -23.50 -11.88
CA ASP A 38 4.48 -22.97 -13.12
C ASP A 38 3.39 -22.43 -14.05
N ARG A 39 3.81 -21.67 -15.06
CA ARG A 39 2.91 -21.18 -16.11
C ARG A 39 2.28 -22.35 -16.89
N PRO A 40 1.04 -22.22 -17.37
CA PRO A 40 0.18 -21.03 -17.31
C PRO A 40 -0.52 -20.88 -15.96
N TYR A 41 -0.47 -19.67 -15.39
CA TYR A 41 -1.17 -19.37 -14.13
C TYR A 41 -2.70 -19.47 -14.26
N PRO A 42 -3.39 -19.85 -13.16
CA PRO A 42 -4.84 -19.91 -13.10
C PRO A 42 -5.50 -18.61 -13.61
N PRO A 43 -6.64 -18.68 -14.33
CA PRO A 43 -7.34 -17.50 -14.84
C PRO A 43 -7.68 -16.45 -13.77
N VAL A 44 -7.90 -16.89 -12.52
CA VAL A 44 -8.21 -15.98 -11.39
C VAL A 44 -7.11 -14.93 -11.17
N LEU A 45 -5.85 -15.28 -11.44
CA LEU A 45 -4.69 -14.37 -11.35
C LEU A 45 -4.58 -13.40 -12.53
N ARG A 46 -5.53 -13.43 -13.47
CA ARG A 46 -5.61 -12.53 -14.63
C ARG A 46 -6.96 -11.81 -14.68
N SER A 47 -7.68 -11.78 -13.56
CA SER A 47 -9.00 -11.18 -13.49
C SER A 47 -8.90 -9.68 -13.75
N PRO A 48 -9.71 -9.11 -14.65
CA PRO A 48 -9.74 -7.66 -14.85
C PRO A 48 -10.24 -6.97 -13.57
N ALA A 49 -9.88 -5.70 -13.40
CA ALA A 49 -10.44 -4.90 -12.32
C ALA A 49 -11.96 -4.78 -12.47
N TYR A 50 -12.68 -4.86 -11.35
CA TYR A 50 -14.11 -4.60 -11.34
C TYR A 50 -14.39 -3.13 -11.73
N PRO A 51 -15.48 -2.85 -12.44
CA PRO A 51 -15.89 -1.48 -12.71
C PRO A 51 -16.15 -0.75 -11.38
N ALA A 52 -15.38 0.31 -11.14
CA ALA A 52 -15.49 1.10 -9.92
C ALA A 52 -16.58 2.17 -10.06
N SER A 53 -17.42 2.31 -9.03
CA SER A 53 -18.34 3.46 -8.92
C SER A 53 -17.57 4.77 -8.75
N PRO A 54 -18.16 5.94 -9.05
CA PRO A 54 -17.50 7.23 -8.85
C PRO A 54 -16.96 7.41 -7.42
N ARG A 55 -17.78 7.07 -6.42
CA ARG A 55 -17.39 7.07 -5.00
C ARG A 55 -16.21 6.12 -4.74
N ALA A 56 -16.23 4.90 -5.28
CA ALA A 56 -15.10 3.98 -5.10
C ALA A 56 -13.81 4.53 -5.73
N ARG A 57 -13.92 5.18 -6.90
CA ARG A 57 -12.78 5.79 -7.59
C ARG A 57 -12.13 6.91 -6.78
N GLU A 58 -12.92 7.76 -6.14
CA GLU A 58 -12.42 8.79 -5.21
C GLU A 58 -11.63 8.18 -4.06
N GLY A 59 -12.17 7.11 -3.45
CA GLY A 59 -11.48 6.35 -2.41
C GLY A 59 -10.15 5.78 -2.88
N PHE A 60 -10.14 5.15 -4.07
CA PHE A 60 -8.91 4.61 -4.65
C PHE A 60 -7.86 5.68 -4.93
N VAL A 61 -8.24 6.82 -5.53
CA VAL A 61 -7.28 7.89 -5.83
C VAL A 61 -6.59 8.38 -4.57
N LYS A 62 -7.36 8.64 -3.50
CA LYS A 62 -6.82 9.07 -2.22
C LYS A 62 -5.81 8.06 -1.66
N HIS A 63 -6.23 6.80 -1.54
CA HIS A 63 -5.39 5.75 -0.94
C HIS A 63 -4.16 5.44 -1.76
N ILE A 64 -4.28 5.35 -3.09
CA ILE A 64 -3.16 5.09 -4.00
C ILE A 64 -2.12 6.20 -3.92
N GLN A 65 -2.55 7.47 -3.87
CA GLN A 65 -1.62 8.60 -3.74
C GLN A 65 -0.85 8.55 -2.42
N GLU A 66 -1.52 8.25 -1.31
CA GLU A 66 -0.91 8.13 0.02
C GLU A 66 0.16 7.02 0.05
N VAL A 67 -0.16 5.82 -0.43
CA VAL A 67 0.79 4.70 -0.41
C VAL A 67 1.94 4.85 -1.42
N ILE A 68 1.76 5.64 -2.48
CA ILE A 68 2.86 6.05 -3.37
C ILE A 68 3.81 7.01 -2.64
N GLN A 69 3.27 7.99 -1.90
CA GLN A 69 4.07 8.93 -1.11
C GLN A 69 4.87 8.22 -0.01
N LEU A 70 4.28 7.21 0.62
CA LEU A 70 4.95 6.38 1.62
C LEU A 70 5.98 5.40 1.04
N GLY A 71 6.11 5.32 -0.30
CA GLY A 71 7.05 4.44 -0.99
C GLY A 71 6.65 2.96 -0.96
N VAL A 72 5.37 2.65 -0.69
CA VAL A 72 4.85 1.27 -0.62
C VAL A 72 4.41 0.78 -2.00
N LEU A 73 3.74 1.63 -2.79
CA LEU A 73 3.38 1.33 -4.18
C LEU A 73 4.24 2.13 -5.15
N ARG A 74 4.56 1.51 -6.28
CA ARG A 74 5.17 2.19 -7.43
C ARG A 74 4.39 1.92 -8.70
N LYS A 75 4.52 2.85 -9.66
CA LYS A 75 4.06 2.60 -11.02
C LYS A 75 5.01 1.59 -11.69
N VAL A 76 4.42 0.57 -12.31
CA VAL A 76 5.14 -0.36 -13.18
C VAL A 76 5.39 0.30 -14.54
N GLY A 77 6.62 0.24 -15.04
CA GLY A 77 7.02 0.85 -16.31
C GLY A 77 6.40 0.17 -17.53
N HIS A 78 6.37 0.88 -18.66
CA HIS A 78 5.74 0.38 -19.90
C HIS A 78 6.38 -0.92 -20.44
N ASN A 79 7.66 -1.16 -20.13
CA ASN A 79 8.42 -2.32 -20.59
C ASN A 79 8.49 -3.44 -19.54
N GLU A 80 7.86 -3.26 -18.37
CA GLU A 80 7.82 -4.28 -17.32
C GLU A 80 6.59 -5.17 -17.52
N GLU A 81 6.81 -6.49 -17.62
CA GLU A 81 5.72 -7.46 -17.75
C GLU A 81 5.03 -7.65 -16.38
N VAL A 82 3.70 -7.59 -16.38
CA VAL A 82 2.87 -7.89 -15.19
C VAL A 82 2.15 -9.21 -15.41
N GLU A 83 2.71 -10.27 -14.82
CA GLU A 83 2.22 -11.64 -15.00
C GLU A 83 0.93 -11.93 -14.21
N VAL A 84 0.77 -11.27 -13.06
CA VAL A 84 -0.34 -11.48 -12.12
C VAL A 84 -1.06 -10.16 -11.88
N LYS A 85 -2.39 -10.19 -12.00
CA LYS A 85 -3.28 -9.06 -11.73
C LYS A 85 -4.45 -9.54 -10.88
N THR A 86 -4.66 -8.87 -9.77
CA THR A 86 -5.79 -9.10 -8.88
C THR A 86 -6.65 -7.85 -8.81
N PRO A 87 -7.98 -7.98 -8.79
CA PRO A 87 -8.87 -6.85 -8.64
C PRO A 87 -8.67 -6.21 -7.26
N VAL A 88 -8.78 -4.88 -7.21
CA VAL A 88 -8.77 -4.09 -5.97
C VAL A 88 -10.19 -3.64 -5.68
N ILE A 89 -10.59 -3.69 -4.42
CA ILE A 89 -11.94 -3.37 -3.95
C ILE A 89 -11.86 -2.24 -2.92
N THR A 90 -12.92 -1.44 -2.80
CA THR A 90 -13.04 -0.46 -1.74
C THR A 90 -14.25 -0.80 -0.87
N SER A 91 -14.05 -0.78 0.45
CA SER A 91 -15.12 -0.87 1.45
C SER A 91 -15.31 0.48 2.13
N TRP A 92 -16.53 0.77 2.58
CA TRP A 92 -16.89 2.02 3.25
C TRP A 92 -17.49 1.74 4.61
N HIS A 93 -17.05 2.50 5.62
CA HIS A 93 -17.61 2.45 6.96
C HIS A 93 -17.46 3.83 7.63
N ASN A 94 -18.54 4.38 8.20
CA ASN A 94 -18.57 5.72 8.82
C ASN A 94 -17.90 6.79 7.95
N ASP A 95 -18.27 6.84 6.66
CA ASP A 95 -17.73 7.74 5.63
C ASP A 95 -16.21 7.67 5.39
N LYS A 96 -15.56 6.62 5.91
CA LYS A 96 -14.16 6.30 5.62
C LYS A 96 -14.09 5.14 4.65
N SER A 97 -13.30 5.29 3.60
CA SER A 97 -13.00 4.22 2.65
C SER A 97 -11.77 3.43 3.10
N ARG A 98 -11.71 2.15 2.72
CA ARG A 98 -10.55 1.28 2.85
C ARG A 98 -10.34 0.53 1.54
N MET A 99 -9.11 0.56 1.04
CA MET A 99 -8.69 -0.24 -0.12
C MET A 99 -8.33 -1.66 0.33
N VAL A 100 -8.79 -2.66 -0.40
CA VAL A 100 -8.58 -4.10 -0.16
C VAL A 100 -8.09 -4.75 -1.44
#